data_AF-A0A285NGS2-F1
#
_entry.id   AF-A0A285NGS2-F1
#
_cell.length_a   1.000
_cell.length_b   1.000
_cell.length_c   1.000
_cell.angle_alpha   90.00
_cell.angle_beta   90.00
_cell.angle_gamma   90.00
#
_symmetry.space_group_name_H-M   'P 1'
#
loop_
_entity.id
_entity.type
_entity.pdbx_description
1 polymer ?
#
loop_
_entity_poly.entity_id
_entity_poly.type
_entity_poly.pdbx_seq_one_letter_code
_entity_poly.pdbx_strand_id
1 'polypeptide(L)'
;MKKRLIIFSAGLLALTGCVKQEEVDLLQKELIQIKKELSEIKEDQNRIKEDISLLSKRVDNVSKVASQNSLEIQKIKSFGEIKPEKGKSEEIEREGEEKVKFPEKPEDLYKYGLDAYYKGKIEEAREAFSLFVKKFRDSELYDNALFWLGQTYYTEGRYDTALKIFSRLVNECMTGQISDCNKLPTAMLKEGYSLMKLGEVDKAKEVFKKILKEFPDTEEAEIAQKKLEVME
;
A
#
# COMPACT_ATOMS: atom_id res chain seq x y z
N MET A 1 -44.39 60.45 -49.87
CA MET A 1 -45.03 60.76 -48.56
C MET A 1 -44.52 59.80 -47.49
N LYS A 2 -44.71 60.14 -46.20
CA LYS A 2 -44.45 59.32 -45.00
C LYS A 2 -42.98 58.92 -44.73
N LYS A 3 -42.38 59.58 -43.74
CA LYS A 3 -41.17 59.13 -43.02
C LYS A 3 -41.48 57.83 -42.27
N ARG A 4 -40.49 56.93 -42.11
CA ARG A 4 -40.35 56.08 -40.92
C ARG A 4 -38.89 56.03 -40.48
N LEU A 5 -38.62 56.70 -39.37
CA LEU A 5 -37.40 56.56 -38.59
C LEU A 5 -37.57 55.32 -37.71
N ILE A 6 -36.60 54.40 -37.72
CA ILE A 6 -36.55 53.30 -36.75
C ILE A 6 -35.22 53.41 -36.01
N ILE A 7 -35.28 53.98 -34.81
CA ILE A 7 -34.21 53.88 -33.82
C ILE A 7 -34.41 52.53 -33.14
N PHE A 8 -33.49 51.59 -33.33
CA PHE A 8 -33.37 50.46 -32.41
C PHE A 8 -32.48 50.90 -31.25
N SER A 9 -33.07 50.93 -30.06
CA SER A 9 -32.47 51.45 -28.83
C SER A 9 -31.30 50.58 -28.35
N ALA A 10 -30.18 51.22 -28.02
CA ALA A 10 -29.23 50.63 -27.08
C ALA A 10 -29.96 50.40 -25.74
N GLY A 11 -29.98 49.16 -25.26
CA GLY A 11 -30.90 48.78 -24.19
C GLY A 11 -30.68 47.37 -23.63
N LEU A 12 -29.42 46.94 -23.48
CA LEU A 12 -29.10 45.66 -22.84
C LEU A 12 -28.65 45.86 -21.38
N LEU A 13 -29.63 46.04 -20.50
CA LEU A 13 -29.63 45.63 -19.09
C LEU A 13 -28.33 45.87 -18.30
N ALA A 14 -28.09 47.13 -17.92
CA ALA A 14 -27.22 47.46 -16.79
C ALA A 14 -27.90 47.10 -15.45
N LEU A 15 -27.97 45.79 -15.13
CA LEU A 15 -28.42 45.27 -13.83
C LEU A 15 -27.23 44.95 -12.92
N THR A 16 -26.32 45.91 -12.79
CA THR A 16 -25.25 45.89 -11.77
C THR A 16 -25.72 46.65 -10.55
N GLY A 17 -26.15 45.93 -9.51
CA GLY A 17 -26.16 46.51 -8.16
C GLY A 17 -24.72 46.89 -7.77
N CYS A 18 -24.54 48.04 -7.14
CA CYS A 18 -23.20 48.57 -6.82
C CYS A 18 -22.51 47.79 -5.69
N VAL A 19 -21.99 46.61 -5.99
CA VAL A 19 -20.75 46.14 -5.34
C VAL A 19 -19.69 47.20 -5.66
N LYS A 20 -18.97 47.72 -4.66
CA LYS A 20 -17.95 48.73 -4.96
C LYS A 20 -16.81 48.08 -5.73
N GLN A 21 -16.22 48.78 -6.68
CA GLN A 21 -15.05 48.26 -7.40
C GLN A 21 -13.93 47.86 -6.43
N GLU A 22 -13.76 48.62 -5.33
CA GLU A 22 -12.83 48.33 -4.24
C GLU A 22 -13.09 46.96 -3.56
N GLU A 23 -14.35 46.57 -3.40
CA GLU A 23 -14.76 45.28 -2.82
C GLU A 23 -14.49 44.14 -3.82
N VAL A 24 -14.74 44.37 -5.12
CA VAL A 24 -14.38 43.41 -6.19
C VAL A 24 -12.86 43.22 -6.27
N ASP A 25 -12.10 44.32 -6.24
CA ASP A 25 -10.64 44.32 -6.34
C ASP A 25 -9.98 43.69 -5.09
N LEU A 26 -10.60 43.82 -3.92
CA LEU A 26 -10.19 43.14 -2.69
C LEU A 26 -10.44 41.62 -2.80
N LEU A 27 -11.65 41.21 -3.16
CA LEU A 27 -11.99 39.79 -3.35
C LEU A 27 -11.13 39.12 -4.44
N GLN A 28 -10.75 39.84 -5.50
CA GLN A 28 -9.81 39.34 -6.50
C GLN A 28 -8.40 39.12 -5.94
N LYS A 29 -7.90 40.00 -5.05
CA LYS A 29 -6.60 39.82 -4.39
C LYS A 29 -6.63 38.63 -3.43
N GLU A 30 -7.68 38.50 -2.62
CA GLU A 30 -7.86 37.34 -1.73
C GLU A 30 -7.96 36.04 -2.53
N LEU A 31 -8.69 36.02 -3.65
CA LEU A 31 -8.81 34.85 -4.53
C LEU A 31 -7.48 34.48 -5.21
N ILE A 32 -6.61 35.45 -5.52
CA ILE A 32 -5.25 35.20 -6.00
C ILE A 32 -4.37 34.63 -4.88
N GLN A 33 -4.44 35.18 -3.67
CA GLN A 33 -3.69 34.70 -2.50
C GLN A 33 -4.07 33.27 -2.13
N ILE A 34 -5.36 32.97 -2.03
CA ILE A 34 -5.89 31.62 -1.75
C ILE A 34 -5.46 30.62 -2.84
N LYS A 35 -5.45 31.03 -4.12
CA LYS A 35 -4.93 30.17 -5.20
C LYS A 35 -3.44 29.89 -5.10
N LYS A 36 -2.65 30.86 -4.64
CA LYS A 36 -1.23 30.70 -4.40
C LYS A 36 -0.99 29.71 -3.25
N GLU A 37 -1.62 29.95 -2.10
CA GLU A 37 -1.55 29.06 -0.92
C GLU A 37 -2.01 27.64 -1.26
N LEU A 38 -3.04 27.48 -2.10
CA LEU A 38 -3.51 26.18 -2.59
C LEU A 38 -2.48 25.46 -3.49
N SER A 39 -1.63 26.19 -4.24
CA SER A 39 -0.51 25.60 -4.98
C SER A 39 0.59 25.15 -4.03
N GLU A 40 1.00 26.02 -3.10
CA GLU A 40 2.02 25.74 -2.10
C GLU A 40 1.64 24.53 -1.24
N ILE A 41 0.38 24.44 -0.78
CA ILE A 41 -0.17 23.28 -0.06
C ILE A 41 -0.15 22.00 -0.91
N LYS A 42 -0.40 22.10 -2.23
CA LYS A 42 -0.39 20.93 -3.13
C LYS A 42 1.03 20.43 -3.41
N GLU A 43 1.99 21.34 -3.54
CA GLU A 43 3.41 21.03 -3.67
C GLU A 43 3.96 20.41 -2.38
N ASP A 44 3.56 20.93 -1.22
CA ASP A 44 3.84 20.34 0.10
C ASP A 44 3.22 18.95 0.26
N GLN A 45 1.96 18.74 -0.17
CA GLN A 45 1.34 17.41 -0.19
C GLN A 45 2.10 16.40 -1.05
N ASN A 46 2.59 16.81 -2.23
CA ASN A 46 3.40 15.94 -3.08
C ASN A 46 4.72 15.56 -2.40
N ARG A 47 5.44 16.54 -1.83
CA ARG A 47 6.68 16.30 -1.07
C ARG A 47 6.45 15.37 0.13
N ILE A 48 5.35 15.55 0.87
CA ILE A 48 4.98 14.70 1.99
C ILE A 48 4.70 13.25 1.54
N LYS A 49 4.08 13.03 0.38
CA LYS A 49 3.89 11.68 -0.20
C LYS A 49 5.23 11.02 -0.57
N GLU A 50 6.14 11.77 -1.17
CA GLU A 50 7.50 11.30 -1.48
C GLU A 50 8.28 10.93 -0.20
N ASP A 51 8.23 11.79 0.83
CA ASP A 51 8.81 11.53 2.15
C ASP A 51 8.17 10.30 2.82
N ILE A 52 6.84 10.12 2.75
CA ILE A 52 6.14 8.94 3.27
C ILE A 52 6.57 7.67 2.53
N SER A 53 6.67 7.69 1.19
CA SER A 53 7.15 6.55 0.41
C SER A 53 8.60 6.18 0.76
N LEU A 54 9.47 7.18 0.91
CA LEU A 54 10.87 7.00 1.31
C LEU A 54 11.00 6.50 2.76
N LEU A 55 10.19 7.02 3.69
CA LEU A 55 10.14 6.57 5.07
C LEU A 55 9.57 5.15 5.18
N SER A 56 8.56 4.79 4.40
CA SER A 56 8.03 3.41 4.33
C SER A 56 9.12 2.43 3.88
N LYS A 57 9.80 2.72 2.77
CA LYS A 57 10.96 1.95 2.28
C LYS A 57 12.09 1.85 3.30
N ARG A 58 12.33 2.91 4.10
CA ARG A 58 13.33 2.88 5.18
C ARG A 58 12.87 2.05 6.38
N VAL A 59 11.58 2.09 6.74
CA VAL A 59 10.99 1.24 7.78
C VAL A 59 11.04 -0.23 7.37
N ASP A 60 10.64 -0.57 6.14
CA ASP A 60 10.77 -1.93 5.59
C ASP A 60 12.22 -2.45 5.68
N ASN A 61 13.20 -1.62 5.32
CA ASN A 61 14.62 -1.99 5.40
C ASN A 61 15.12 -2.15 6.85
N VAL A 62 14.76 -1.24 7.76
CA VAL A 62 15.08 -1.37 9.19
C VAL A 62 14.44 -2.64 9.78
N SER A 63 13.22 -2.98 9.37
CA SER A 63 12.52 -4.18 9.84
C SER A 63 12.97 -5.48 9.15
N LYS A 64 13.44 -5.43 7.90
CA LYS A 64 14.19 -6.51 7.21
C LYS A 64 15.43 -6.86 8.02
N VAL A 65 16.21 -5.86 8.45
CA VAL A 65 17.37 -6.02 9.35
C VAL A 65 16.96 -6.53 10.74
N ALA A 66 15.92 -5.97 11.36
CA ALA A 66 15.44 -6.44 12.66
C ALA A 66 15.01 -7.93 12.63
N SER A 67 14.40 -8.37 11.51
CA SER A 67 14.01 -9.77 11.28
C SER A 67 15.22 -10.68 11.07
N GLN A 68 16.28 -10.21 10.38
CA GLN A 68 17.53 -10.95 10.24
C GLN A 68 18.20 -11.14 11.62
N ASN A 69 18.30 -10.06 12.40
CA ASN A 69 18.88 -10.08 13.73
C ASN A 69 18.11 -11.00 14.70
N SER A 70 16.76 -11.00 14.66
CA SER A 70 15.96 -11.88 15.53
C SER A 70 16.09 -13.36 15.16
N LEU A 71 16.19 -13.69 13.86
CA LEU A 71 16.48 -15.05 13.38
C LEU A 71 17.90 -15.51 13.76
N GLU A 72 18.89 -14.61 13.78
CA GLU A 72 20.24 -14.94 14.24
C GLU A 72 20.30 -15.16 15.76
N ILE A 73 19.60 -14.33 16.54
CA ILE A 73 19.41 -14.56 17.98
C ILE A 73 18.71 -15.90 18.25
N GLN A 74 17.75 -16.31 17.40
CA GLN A 74 17.10 -17.62 17.51
C GLN A 74 18.06 -18.78 17.18
N LYS A 75 18.90 -18.65 16.14
CA LYS A 75 19.95 -19.64 15.81
C LYS A 75 20.97 -19.80 16.93
N ILE A 76 21.38 -18.69 17.56
CA ILE A 76 22.28 -18.71 18.73
C ILE A 76 21.64 -19.48 19.89
N LYS A 77 20.34 -19.31 20.15
CA LYS A 77 19.62 -20.09 21.16
C LYS A 77 19.53 -21.59 20.81
N SER A 78 19.43 -21.95 19.53
CA SER A 78 19.43 -23.37 19.10
C SER A 78 20.79 -24.08 19.20
N PHE A 79 21.88 -23.39 19.57
CA PHE A 79 23.14 -24.06 19.94
C PHE A 79 23.15 -24.61 21.37
N GLY A 80 22.11 -24.33 22.17
CA GLY A 80 21.92 -24.85 23.53
C GLY A 80 20.69 -25.74 23.67
N GLU A 81 20.53 -26.75 22.82
CA GLU A 81 19.40 -27.69 22.95
C GLU A 81 19.58 -28.68 24.11
N ILE A 82 18.60 -28.70 25.02
CA ILE A 82 18.11 -29.95 25.60
C ILE A 82 16.75 -30.23 24.97
N LYS A 83 16.54 -31.49 24.57
CA LYS A 83 15.38 -32.04 23.88
C LYS A 83 15.26 -33.54 24.25
N PRO A 84 14.16 -34.25 23.91
CA PRO A 84 12.92 -33.78 23.27
C PRO A 84 11.66 -34.18 24.06
N GLU A 85 10.47 -33.86 23.53
CA GLU A 85 9.52 -34.93 23.16
C GLU A 85 8.50 -34.49 22.10
N LYS A 86 7.66 -35.44 21.63
CA LYS A 86 6.64 -35.23 20.59
C LYS A 86 5.24 -35.13 21.22
N GLY A 87 4.63 -33.95 21.16
CA GLY A 87 3.21 -33.73 21.46
C GLY A 87 2.30 -33.98 20.25
N LYS A 88 0.99 -34.16 20.50
CA LYS A 88 -0.03 -34.37 19.46
C LYS A 88 -0.55 -33.03 18.92
N SER A 89 -1.24 -33.10 17.79
CA SER A 89 -2.20 -32.05 17.39
C SER A 89 -3.39 -32.07 18.35
N GLU A 90 -3.48 -31.07 19.21
CA GLU A 90 -4.62 -30.86 20.10
C GLU A 90 -5.35 -29.57 19.73
N GLU A 91 -6.68 -29.67 19.63
CA GLU A 91 -7.58 -28.60 19.23
C GLU A 91 -7.89 -27.74 20.46
N ILE A 92 -7.18 -26.62 20.61
CA ILE A 92 -7.28 -25.77 21.80
C ILE A 92 -8.53 -24.89 21.69
N GLU A 93 -9.55 -25.21 22.50
CA GLU A 93 -10.68 -24.33 22.77
C GLU A 93 -10.17 -23.00 23.36
N ARG A 94 -10.52 -21.87 22.73
CA ARG A 94 -10.06 -20.54 23.18
C ARG A 94 -10.89 -20.06 24.38
N GLU A 95 -10.41 -20.27 25.59
CA GLU A 95 -10.92 -19.58 26.77
C GLU A 95 -10.64 -18.06 26.69
N GLY A 96 -11.71 -17.25 26.77
CA GLY A 96 -11.63 -15.86 27.23
C GLY A 96 -10.84 -14.86 26.38
N GLU A 97 -11.20 -14.67 25.09
CA GLU A 97 -10.63 -13.59 24.27
C GLU A 97 -10.96 -12.18 24.83
N GLU A 98 -10.01 -11.57 25.52
CA GLU A 98 -9.98 -10.11 25.70
C GLU A 98 -9.78 -9.47 24.32
N LYS A 99 -10.83 -8.82 23.79
CA LYS A 99 -10.86 -8.35 22.40
C LYS A 99 -9.75 -7.35 22.12
N VAL A 100 -8.80 -7.75 21.28
CA VAL A 100 -7.69 -6.92 20.81
C VAL A 100 -8.21 -5.60 20.24
N LYS A 101 -7.88 -4.49 20.91
CA LYS A 101 -8.32 -3.16 20.49
C LYS A 101 -7.38 -2.59 19.42
N PHE A 102 -7.68 -2.94 18.17
CA PHE A 102 -7.00 -2.37 17.00
C PHE A 102 -7.12 -0.83 16.92
N PRO A 103 -6.08 -0.11 16.45
CA PRO A 103 -6.16 1.32 16.17
C PRO A 103 -7.22 1.69 15.12
N GLU A 104 -7.76 2.90 15.23
CA GLU A 104 -8.81 3.41 14.32
C GLU A 104 -8.27 4.23 13.14
N LYS A 105 -7.02 4.68 13.19
CA LYS A 105 -6.35 5.36 12.08
C LYS A 105 -5.58 4.36 11.20
N PRO A 106 -5.50 4.56 9.87
CA PRO A 106 -4.77 3.65 8.99
C PRO A 106 -3.29 3.57 9.35
N GLU A 107 -2.60 4.69 9.60
CA GLU A 107 -1.15 4.71 9.88
C GLU A 107 -0.80 3.94 11.15
N ASP A 108 -1.58 4.15 12.21
CA ASP A 108 -1.43 3.45 13.49
C ASP A 108 -1.78 1.95 13.37
N LEU A 109 -2.82 1.60 12.61
CA LEU A 109 -3.22 0.20 12.37
C LEU A 109 -2.18 -0.56 11.54
N TYR A 110 -1.64 0.08 10.50
CA TYR A 110 -0.57 -0.47 9.67
C TYR A 110 0.70 -0.72 10.50
N LYS A 111 1.12 0.28 11.28
CA LYS A 111 2.26 0.19 12.20
C LYS A 111 2.05 -0.91 13.25
N TYR A 112 0.84 -1.05 13.79
CA TYR A 112 0.48 -2.11 14.74
C TYR A 112 0.58 -3.50 14.10
N GLY A 113 0.06 -3.69 12.87
CA GLY A 113 0.20 -4.94 12.13
C GLY A 113 1.65 -5.35 11.87
N LEU A 114 2.51 -4.37 11.54
CA LEU A 114 3.95 -4.59 11.40
C LEU A 114 4.61 -5.01 12.72
N ASP A 115 4.37 -4.26 13.79
CA ASP A 115 4.93 -4.55 15.13
C ASP A 115 4.52 -5.95 15.64
N ALA A 116 3.25 -6.34 15.45
CA ALA A 116 2.77 -7.69 15.73
C ALA A 116 3.49 -8.75 14.86
N TYR A 117 3.63 -8.51 13.55
CA TYR A 117 4.31 -9.44 12.64
C TYR A 117 5.76 -9.69 13.04
N TYR A 118 6.53 -8.63 13.34
CA TYR A 118 7.94 -8.74 13.72
C TYR A 118 8.14 -9.31 15.14
N LYS A 119 7.12 -9.25 16.00
CA LYS A 119 7.07 -9.98 17.28
C LYS A 119 6.67 -11.46 17.12
N GLY A 120 6.44 -11.93 15.90
CA GLY A 120 6.01 -13.31 15.61
C GLY A 120 4.53 -13.57 15.88
N LYS A 121 3.73 -12.54 16.20
CA LYS A 121 2.29 -12.66 16.39
C LYS A 121 1.54 -12.62 15.05
N ILE A 122 1.69 -13.69 14.26
CA ILE A 122 1.22 -13.70 12.86
C ILE A 122 -0.30 -13.54 12.75
N GLU A 123 -1.09 -14.05 13.70
CA GLU A 123 -2.55 -13.86 13.73
C GLU A 123 -2.94 -12.41 14.10
N GLU A 124 -2.37 -11.82 15.16
CA GLU A 124 -2.62 -10.43 15.56
C GLU A 124 -2.27 -9.44 14.42
N ALA A 125 -1.20 -9.75 13.68
CA ALA A 125 -0.84 -9.03 12.46
C ALA A 125 -1.85 -9.23 11.32
N ARG A 126 -2.28 -10.47 11.07
CA ARG A 126 -3.28 -10.79 10.03
C ARG A 126 -4.59 -10.11 10.28
N GLU A 127 -5.08 -10.10 11.52
CA GLU A 127 -6.32 -9.41 11.90
C GLU A 127 -6.19 -7.90 11.65
N ALA A 128 -5.07 -7.28 12.04
CA ALA A 128 -4.79 -5.87 11.78
C ALA A 128 -4.78 -5.53 10.27
N PHE A 129 -4.06 -6.31 9.45
CA PHE A 129 -4.00 -6.07 8.00
C PHE A 129 -5.32 -6.42 7.30
N SER A 130 -6.04 -7.45 7.74
CA SER A 130 -7.39 -7.79 7.25
C SER A 130 -8.41 -6.68 7.55
N LEU A 131 -8.31 -6.08 8.74
CA LEU A 131 -9.10 -4.92 9.12
C LEU A 131 -8.73 -3.69 8.28
N PHE A 132 -7.42 -3.49 8.02
CA PHE A 132 -6.94 -2.39 7.17
C PHE A 132 -7.53 -2.50 5.76
N VAL A 133 -7.31 -3.61 5.04
CA VAL A 133 -7.74 -3.77 3.64
C VAL A 133 -9.26 -3.79 3.47
N LYS A 134 -10.02 -3.93 4.57
CA LYS A 134 -11.48 -3.79 4.62
C LYS A 134 -11.95 -2.36 4.88
N LYS A 135 -11.21 -1.55 5.65
CA LYS A 135 -11.60 -0.19 6.05
C LYS A 135 -10.99 0.93 5.19
N PHE A 136 -9.78 0.74 4.69
CA PHE A 136 -8.94 1.84 4.18
C PHE A 136 -8.47 1.56 2.75
N ARG A 137 -9.41 1.24 1.83
CA ARG A 137 -9.10 0.96 0.42
C ARG A 137 -8.50 2.17 -0.31
N ASP A 138 -8.92 3.36 0.07
CA ASP A 138 -8.49 4.62 -0.54
C ASP A 138 -7.20 5.19 0.11
N SER A 139 -6.52 4.41 0.96
CA SER A 139 -5.27 4.80 1.61
C SER A 139 -4.05 4.44 0.77
N GLU A 140 -3.04 5.30 0.78
CA GLU A 140 -1.72 5.07 0.14
C GLU A 140 -0.95 3.89 0.75
N LEU A 141 -1.38 3.39 1.93
CA LEU A 141 -0.86 2.17 2.56
C LEU A 141 -1.67 0.90 2.22
N TYR A 142 -2.61 0.95 1.27
CA TYR A 142 -3.47 -0.20 0.95
C TYR A 142 -2.74 -1.33 0.19
N ASP A 143 -1.89 -1.03 -0.78
CA ASP A 143 -1.05 -2.05 -1.45
C ASP A 143 -0.05 -2.66 -0.44
N ASN A 144 0.51 -1.81 0.43
CA ASN A 144 1.36 -2.16 1.56
C ASN A 144 0.63 -3.13 2.52
N ALA A 145 -0.61 -2.84 2.90
CA ALA A 145 -1.41 -3.70 3.78
C ALA A 145 -1.82 -5.02 3.09
N LEU A 146 -2.12 -5.01 1.78
CA LEU A 146 -2.34 -6.25 1.01
C LEU A 146 -1.07 -7.12 0.96
N PHE A 147 0.09 -6.53 0.71
CA PHE A 147 1.37 -7.23 0.70
C PHE A 147 1.65 -7.90 2.04
N TRP A 148 1.51 -7.16 3.15
CA TRP A 148 1.75 -7.71 4.49
C TRP A 148 0.69 -8.74 4.90
N LEU A 149 -0.57 -8.57 4.50
CA LEU A 149 -1.60 -9.62 4.67
C LEU A 149 -1.20 -10.92 3.97
N GLY A 150 -0.78 -10.85 2.69
CA GLY A 150 -0.27 -12.01 1.96
C GLY A 150 0.96 -12.64 2.63
N GLN A 151 1.84 -11.81 3.19
CA GLN A 151 3.02 -12.25 3.92
C GLN A 151 2.67 -12.97 5.24
N THR A 152 1.59 -12.62 5.95
CA THR A 152 1.16 -13.40 7.13
C THR A 152 0.81 -14.85 6.77
N TYR A 153 0.08 -15.06 5.66
CA TYR A 153 -0.25 -16.41 5.19
C TYR A 153 0.98 -17.15 4.65
N TYR A 154 1.88 -16.45 3.94
CA TYR A 154 3.12 -17.06 3.44
C TYR A 154 4.02 -17.57 4.58
N THR A 155 4.09 -16.83 5.69
CA THR A 155 4.92 -17.19 6.86
C THR A 155 4.43 -18.45 7.58
N GLU A 156 3.11 -18.69 7.60
CA GLU A 156 2.52 -19.95 8.10
C GLU A 156 2.53 -21.09 7.07
N GLY A 157 3.07 -20.89 5.87
CA GLY A 157 3.05 -21.89 4.81
C GLY A 157 1.69 -22.06 4.11
N ARG A 158 0.74 -21.14 4.34
CA ARG A 158 -0.57 -21.10 3.69
C ARG A 158 -0.46 -20.47 2.29
N TYR A 159 0.37 -21.09 1.45
CA TYR A 159 0.80 -20.55 0.16
C TYR A 159 -0.34 -20.35 -0.84
N ASP A 160 -1.41 -21.15 -0.76
CA ASP A 160 -2.62 -20.97 -1.58
C ASP A 160 -3.33 -19.64 -1.28
N THR A 161 -3.34 -19.24 -0.01
CA THR A 161 -4.02 -18.06 0.52
C THR A 161 -3.13 -16.85 0.30
N ALA A 162 -1.81 -17.00 0.53
CA ALA A 162 -0.81 -16.01 0.19
C ALA A 162 -0.85 -15.64 -1.30
N LEU A 163 -0.86 -16.64 -2.19
CA LEU A 163 -0.98 -16.47 -3.64
C LEU A 163 -2.21 -15.63 -3.99
N LYS A 164 -3.40 -16.00 -3.51
CA LYS A 164 -4.65 -15.25 -3.76
C LYS A 164 -4.55 -13.77 -3.35
N ILE A 165 -3.86 -13.45 -2.26
CA ILE A 165 -3.67 -12.06 -1.82
C ILE A 165 -2.61 -11.32 -2.65
N PHE A 166 -1.49 -11.96 -3.01
CA PHE A 166 -0.49 -11.34 -3.88
C PHE A 166 -1.03 -11.11 -5.30
N SER A 167 -1.63 -12.12 -5.94
CA SER A 167 -2.30 -11.97 -7.24
C SER A 167 -3.40 -10.91 -7.23
N ARG A 168 -4.10 -10.73 -6.10
CA ARG A 168 -5.09 -9.66 -5.92
C ARG A 168 -4.43 -8.27 -5.95
N LEU A 169 -3.34 -8.05 -5.22
CA LEU A 169 -2.57 -6.80 -5.28
C LEU A 169 -2.09 -6.53 -6.70
N VAL A 170 -1.47 -7.52 -7.34
CA VAL A 170 -0.98 -7.43 -8.72
C VAL A 170 -2.10 -7.07 -9.70
N ASN A 171 -3.28 -7.68 -9.56
CA ASN A 171 -4.44 -7.37 -10.41
C ASN A 171 -5.04 -5.98 -10.14
N GLU A 172 -5.31 -5.62 -8.88
CA GLU A 172 -5.87 -4.31 -8.53
C GLU A 172 -4.92 -3.16 -8.96
N CYS A 173 -3.60 -3.36 -8.87
CA CYS A 173 -2.61 -2.44 -9.41
C CYS A 173 -2.58 -2.39 -10.94
N MET A 174 -2.46 -3.52 -11.63
CA MET A 174 -2.39 -3.56 -13.11
C MET A 174 -3.69 -3.16 -13.81
N THR A 175 -4.81 -3.11 -13.09
CA THR A 175 -6.10 -2.58 -13.57
C THR A 175 -6.38 -1.15 -13.12
N GLY A 176 -5.44 -0.49 -12.41
CA GLY A 176 -5.57 0.91 -11.96
C GLY A 176 -6.61 1.14 -10.86
N GLN A 177 -6.96 0.09 -10.08
CA GLN A 177 -7.87 0.20 -8.94
C GLN A 177 -7.20 0.70 -7.65
N ILE A 178 -5.86 0.68 -7.60
CA ILE A 178 -5.06 1.28 -6.53
C ILE A 178 -4.20 2.39 -7.14
N SER A 179 -4.10 3.54 -6.46
CA SER A 179 -3.35 4.71 -6.96
C SER A 179 -1.86 4.70 -6.60
N ASP A 180 -1.47 4.04 -5.49
CA ASP A 180 -0.08 3.70 -5.21
C ASP A 180 0.10 2.17 -5.32
N CYS A 181 1.20 1.77 -5.93
CA CYS A 181 1.56 0.40 -6.26
C CYS A 181 3.06 0.16 -5.99
N ASN A 182 3.64 0.85 -5.02
CA ASN A 182 5.04 0.72 -4.62
C ASN A 182 5.44 -0.71 -4.20
N LYS A 183 4.50 -1.60 -3.87
CA LYS A 183 4.73 -3.03 -3.63
C LYS A 183 4.56 -3.94 -4.84
N LEU A 184 4.19 -3.44 -6.01
CA LEU A 184 3.85 -4.28 -7.18
C LEU A 184 4.98 -5.26 -7.59
N PRO A 185 6.27 -4.85 -7.73
CA PRO A 185 7.34 -5.80 -8.07
C PRO A 185 7.55 -6.83 -6.96
N THR A 186 7.57 -6.40 -5.70
CA THR A 186 7.76 -7.27 -4.53
C THR A 186 6.61 -8.27 -4.37
N ALA A 187 5.38 -7.86 -4.67
CA ALA A 187 4.19 -8.70 -4.66
C ALA A 187 4.23 -9.76 -5.76
N MET A 188 4.64 -9.41 -6.99
CA MET A 188 4.87 -10.39 -8.06
C MET A 188 5.98 -11.38 -7.71
N LEU A 189 7.06 -10.94 -7.06
CA LEU A 189 8.11 -11.84 -6.60
C LEU A 189 7.57 -12.84 -5.56
N LYS A 190 6.67 -12.40 -4.68
CA LYS A 190 6.00 -13.26 -3.67
C LYS A 190 4.92 -14.16 -4.27
N GLU A 191 4.22 -13.73 -5.31
CA GLU A 191 3.33 -14.54 -6.14
C GLU A 191 4.12 -15.70 -6.78
N GLY A 192 5.22 -15.40 -7.46
CA GLY A 192 6.14 -16.40 -8.02
C GLY A 192 6.67 -17.38 -6.97
N TYR A 193 7.09 -16.90 -5.79
CA TYR A 193 7.50 -17.78 -4.69
C TYR A 193 6.36 -18.62 -4.10
N SER A 194 5.12 -18.11 -4.09
CA SER A 194 3.96 -18.89 -3.63
C SER A 194 3.63 -20.00 -4.62
N LEU A 195 3.69 -19.72 -5.93
CA LEU A 195 3.55 -20.71 -7.00
C LEU A 195 4.63 -21.81 -6.91
N MET A 196 5.91 -21.44 -6.73
CA MET A 196 6.98 -22.42 -6.48
C MET A 196 6.67 -23.34 -5.29
N LYS A 197 6.14 -22.78 -4.20
CA LYS A 197 5.81 -23.52 -2.97
C LYS A 197 4.60 -24.45 -3.11
N LEU A 198 3.74 -24.18 -4.09
CA LEU A 198 2.62 -25.05 -4.49
C LEU A 198 3.01 -26.08 -5.57
N GLY A 199 4.25 -26.04 -6.06
CA GLY A 199 4.72 -26.89 -7.17
C GLY A 199 4.36 -26.37 -8.57
N GLU A 200 3.74 -25.19 -8.68
CA GLU A 200 3.31 -24.56 -9.93
C GLU A 200 4.48 -23.82 -10.63
N VAL A 201 5.59 -24.55 -10.84
CA VAL A 201 6.89 -24.00 -11.26
C VAL A 201 6.82 -23.25 -12.60
N ASP A 202 6.07 -23.74 -13.59
CA ASP A 202 5.98 -23.07 -14.88
C ASP A 202 5.24 -21.73 -14.81
N LYS A 203 4.20 -21.62 -14.00
CA LYS A 203 3.54 -20.33 -13.71
C LYS A 203 4.47 -19.40 -12.92
N ALA A 204 5.29 -19.94 -12.02
CA ALA A 204 6.32 -19.15 -11.35
C ALA A 204 7.33 -18.58 -12.37
N LYS A 205 7.79 -19.39 -13.34
CA LYS A 205 8.64 -18.93 -14.46
C LYS A 205 7.97 -17.83 -15.28
N GLU A 206 6.67 -17.93 -15.57
CA GLU A 206 5.91 -16.86 -16.26
C GLU A 206 5.90 -15.56 -15.46
N VAL A 207 5.63 -15.63 -14.15
CA VAL A 207 5.64 -14.45 -13.26
C VAL A 207 7.03 -13.82 -13.18
N PHE A 208 8.10 -14.60 -13.00
CA PHE A 208 9.47 -14.07 -12.97
C PHE A 208 9.88 -13.43 -14.31
N LYS A 209 9.53 -14.05 -15.45
CA LYS A 209 9.75 -13.45 -16.79
C LYS A 209 8.98 -12.13 -16.96
N LYS A 210 7.80 -12.02 -16.36
CA LYS A 210 7.01 -10.77 -16.36
C LYS A 210 7.67 -9.68 -15.51
N ILE A 211 8.28 -10.01 -14.36
CA ILE A 211 9.07 -9.04 -13.57
C ILE A 211 10.22 -8.46 -14.41
N LEU A 212 10.98 -9.31 -15.11
CA LEU A 212 12.06 -8.86 -16.00
C LEU A 212 11.59 -7.93 -17.12
N LYS A 213 10.36 -8.12 -17.62
CA LYS A 213 9.78 -7.30 -18.68
C LYS A 213 9.24 -5.96 -18.18
N GLU A 214 8.46 -5.95 -17.09
CA GLU A 214 7.77 -4.74 -16.64
C GLU A 214 8.59 -3.90 -15.64
N PHE A 215 9.62 -4.47 -14.98
CA PHE A 215 10.41 -3.82 -13.94
C PHE A 215 11.94 -4.08 -14.06
N PRO A 216 12.56 -3.97 -15.24
CA PRO A 216 13.95 -4.43 -15.48
C PRO A 216 14.99 -3.86 -14.51
N ASP A 217 14.85 -2.60 -14.09
CA ASP A 217 15.83 -1.87 -13.26
C ASP A 217 15.59 -2.03 -11.74
N THR A 218 15.16 -3.20 -11.24
CA THR A 218 14.77 -3.43 -9.83
C THR A 218 15.52 -4.59 -9.14
N GLU A 219 15.61 -4.56 -7.80
CA GLU A 219 16.11 -5.69 -6.98
C GLU A 219 15.29 -6.96 -7.28
N GLU A 220 13.96 -6.82 -7.46
CA GLU A 220 13.08 -7.92 -7.84
C GLU A 220 13.38 -8.51 -9.22
N ALA A 221 13.78 -7.72 -10.22
CA ALA A 221 14.22 -8.23 -11.52
C ALA A 221 15.55 -8.99 -11.41
N GLU A 222 16.54 -8.45 -10.70
CA GLU A 222 17.78 -9.17 -10.40
C GLU A 222 17.52 -10.53 -9.71
N ILE A 223 16.60 -10.56 -8.75
CA ILE A 223 16.22 -11.80 -8.05
C ILE A 223 15.44 -12.73 -8.99
N ALA A 224 14.53 -12.21 -9.81
CA ALA A 224 13.76 -12.99 -10.77
C ALA A 224 14.64 -13.67 -11.83
N GLN A 225 15.68 -12.97 -12.33
CA GLN A 225 16.67 -13.55 -13.24
C GLN A 225 17.43 -14.70 -12.56
N LYS A 226 18.04 -14.44 -11.39
CA LYS A 226 18.78 -15.45 -10.60
C LYS A 226 17.89 -16.61 -10.14
N LYS A 227 16.56 -16.47 -10.21
CA LYS A 227 15.60 -17.55 -9.99
C LYS A 227 15.32 -18.35 -11.25
N LEU A 228 15.14 -17.71 -12.40
CA LEU A 228 14.96 -18.41 -13.68
C LEU A 228 16.18 -19.27 -14.03
N GLU A 229 17.39 -18.76 -13.83
CA GLU A 229 18.67 -19.45 -14.09
C GLU A 229 18.84 -20.76 -13.30
N VAL A 230 18.12 -20.94 -12.18
CA VAL A 230 18.15 -22.17 -11.35
C VAL A 230 16.87 -23.01 -11.48
N MET A 231 16.10 -22.79 -12.54
CA MET A 231 14.85 -23.52 -12.86
C MET A 231 14.86 -24.13 -14.28
N GLU A 232 15.94 -23.99 -15.03
CA GLU A 232 16.14 -24.64 -16.33
C GLU A 232 16.46 -26.12 -16.19
#